data_AF-A0A0N1DJD9-F1
#
_entry.id   AF-A0A0N1DJD9-F1
#
_cell.length_a   1.000
_cell.length_b   1.000
_cell.length_c   1.000
_cell.angle_alpha   90.00
_cell.angle_beta   90.00
_cell.angle_gamma   90.00
#
_symmetry.space_group_name_H-M   'P 1'
#
loop_
_entity.id
_entity.type
_entity.pdbx_description
1 polymer ?
#
loop_
_entity_poly.entity_id
_entity_poly.type
_entity_poly.pdbx_seq_one_letter_code
_entity_poly.pdbx_strand_id
1 'polypeptide(L)'
;MKIETVMSARSLERSGNPPVETLESRLLAASQSLPDNKRPDPEFDLLYQQLLAMEGQGEKAIYEFLRTLRGADGESRAYPDAKALLAVTLKVLVQLKDEKLEKTLIYKEVSGANGLAFSLDLFVKGFLREVFKPMEDDAWEKSEW
;
A
#
# COMPACT_ATOMS: atom_id res chain seq x y z
N MET A 1 -67.14 -22.35 -36.88
CA MET A 1 -68.21 -22.44 -35.86
C MET A 1 -67.62 -21.99 -34.53
N LYS A 2 -68.18 -20.95 -33.87
CA LYS A 2 -67.91 -20.48 -32.47
C LYS A 2 -66.44 -20.06 -32.17
N ILE A 3 -66.04 -18.77 -32.01
CA ILE A 3 -66.49 -17.62 -31.14
C ILE A 3 -66.49 -18.06 -29.65
N GLU A 4 -65.93 -17.38 -28.62
CA GLU A 4 -65.68 -15.94 -28.25
C GLU A 4 -64.24 -15.75 -27.65
N THR A 5 -63.55 -14.57 -27.56
CA THR A 5 -63.76 -13.19 -27.01
C THR A 5 -63.68 -13.04 -25.48
N VAL A 6 -62.66 -12.31 -24.97
CA VAL A 6 -62.77 -11.37 -23.83
C VAL A 6 -61.80 -10.19 -24.04
N MET A 7 -62.27 -8.95 -23.79
CA MET A 7 -61.51 -7.70 -23.86
C MET A 7 -61.10 -7.19 -22.46
N SER A 8 -60.23 -6.16 -22.47
CA SER A 8 -59.95 -5.17 -21.40
C SER A 8 -58.66 -5.41 -20.59
N ALA A 9 -57.94 -4.38 -20.13
CA ALA A 9 -58.26 -2.94 -20.13
C ALA A 9 -57.09 -2.06 -20.61
N ARG A 10 -57.43 -0.85 -21.05
CA ARG A 10 -56.46 0.25 -21.27
C ARG A 10 -55.88 0.69 -19.93
N SER A 11 -54.61 1.07 -19.91
CA SER A 11 -54.18 2.21 -19.08
C SER A 11 -53.33 3.15 -19.92
N LEU A 12 -53.72 4.42 -19.92
CA LEU A 12 -52.92 5.51 -20.46
C LEU A 12 -51.68 5.74 -19.59
N GLU A 13 -50.69 6.38 -20.22
CA GLU A 13 -49.76 7.36 -19.63
C GLU A 13 -49.18 7.10 -18.23
N ARG A 14 -47.86 6.92 -18.19
CA ARG A 14 -47.05 7.69 -17.23
C ARG A 14 -45.73 8.14 -17.86
N SER A 15 -45.65 9.43 -18.18
CA SER A 15 -44.38 10.13 -18.36
C SER A 15 -43.61 10.05 -17.04
N GLY A 16 -42.74 9.04 -16.93
CA GLY A 16 -41.83 8.89 -15.81
C GLY A 16 -40.59 9.71 -16.08
N ASN A 17 -40.53 10.93 -15.53
CA ASN A 17 -39.24 11.60 -15.33
C ASN A 17 -38.28 10.61 -14.63
N PRO A 18 -37.00 10.54 -15.03
CA PRO A 18 -36.04 9.71 -14.31
C PRO A 18 -36.06 10.10 -12.83
N PRO A 19 -36.00 9.14 -11.89
CA PRO A 19 -36.06 9.44 -10.47
C PRO A 19 -34.95 10.44 -10.14
N VAL A 20 -35.34 11.60 -9.62
CA VAL A 20 -34.39 12.65 -9.25
C VAL A 20 -33.63 12.13 -8.03
N GLU A 21 -32.45 11.57 -8.28
CA GLU A 21 -31.55 11.14 -7.22
C GLU A 21 -31.29 12.30 -6.27
N THR A 22 -31.46 12.07 -4.97
CA THR A 22 -31.20 13.10 -3.98
C THR A 22 -29.72 13.47 -4.01
N LEU A 23 -29.41 14.71 -3.61
CA LEU A 23 -28.01 15.14 -3.50
C LEU A 23 -27.22 14.18 -2.60
N GLU A 24 -27.86 13.66 -1.55
CA GLU A 24 -27.30 12.66 -0.63
C GLU A 24 -26.97 11.34 -1.33
N SER A 25 -27.88 10.76 -2.12
CA SER A 25 -27.61 9.54 -2.90
C SER A 25 -26.46 9.74 -3.89
N ARG A 26 -26.42 10.90 -4.57
CA ARG A 26 -25.34 11.26 -5.49
C ARG A 26 -24.00 11.47 -4.79
N LEU A 27 -24.00 12.01 -3.58
CA LEU A 27 -22.81 12.23 -2.76
C LEU A 27 -22.30 10.90 -2.17
N LEU A 28 -23.18 10.00 -1.75
CA LEU A 28 -22.84 8.63 -1.35
C LEU A 28 -22.25 7.83 -2.53
N ALA A 29 -22.89 7.84 -3.69
CA ALA A 29 -22.36 7.20 -4.90
C ALA A 29 -21.01 7.80 -5.31
N ALA A 30 -20.87 9.12 -5.28
CA ALA A 30 -19.60 9.80 -5.52
C ALA A 30 -18.51 9.35 -4.52
N SER A 31 -18.83 9.24 -3.23
CA SER A 31 -17.88 8.77 -2.20
C SER A 31 -17.45 7.30 -2.38
N GLN A 32 -18.31 6.46 -2.97
CA GLN A 32 -17.98 5.07 -3.32
C GLN A 32 -17.21 4.96 -4.65
N SER A 33 -17.33 5.97 -5.52
CA SER A 33 -16.59 6.06 -6.79
C SER A 33 -15.21 6.72 -6.69
N LEU A 34 -14.90 7.34 -5.55
CA LEU A 34 -13.53 7.76 -5.27
C LEU A 34 -12.66 6.50 -5.15
N PRO A 35 -11.50 6.43 -5.82
CA PRO A 35 -10.54 5.36 -5.53
C PRO A 35 -10.17 5.45 -4.04
N ASP A 36 -10.12 4.29 -3.38
CA ASP A 36 -9.88 4.12 -1.92
C ASP A 36 -8.57 4.78 -1.42
N ASN A 37 -7.73 5.18 -2.37
CA ASN A 37 -6.46 5.90 -2.26
C ASN A 37 -6.54 7.31 -1.64
N LYS A 38 -7.69 7.76 -1.12
CA LYS A 38 -7.87 9.11 -0.55
C LYS A 38 -8.58 9.15 0.80
N ARG A 39 -8.64 8.02 1.50
CA ARG A 39 -8.89 8.04 2.96
C ARG A 39 -7.56 8.44 3.62
N PRO A 40 -7.49 9.52 4.42
CA PRO A 40 -6.26 9.85 5.13
C PRO A 40 -5.88 8.69 6.06
N ASP A 41 -4.60 8.34 6.04
CA ASP A 41 -3.99 7.31 6.88
C ASP A 41 -3.26 8.08 8.00
N PRO A 42 -3.92 8.33 9.14
CA PRO A 42 -3.41 9.28 10.13
C PRO A 42 -2.09 8.81 10.78
N GLU A 43 -1.82 7.51 10.79
CA GLU A 43 -0.57 6.94 11.28
C GLU A 43 0.57 7.23 10.29
N PHE A 44 0.30 7.05 8.98
CA PHE A 44 1.26 7.42 7.95
C PHE A 44 1.47 8.93 7.84
N ASP A 45 0.42 9.74 7.97
CA ASP A 45 0.52 11.21 7.95
C ASP A 45 1.42 11.70 9.11
N LEU A 46 1.26 11.13 10.31
CA LEU A 46 2.12 11.43 11.46
C LEU A 46 3.57 11.03 11.19
N LEU A 47 3.80 9.83 10.67
CA LEU A 47 5.14 9.36 10.29
C LEU A 47 5.78 10.29 9.24
N TYR A 48 5.01 10.68 8.23
CA TYR A 48 5.47 11.54 7.15
C TYR A 48 5.93 12.90 7.68
N GLN A 49 5.15 13.52 8.57
CA GLN A 49 5.55 14.76 9.23
C GLN A 49 6.81 14.59 10.11
N GLN A 50 6.94 13.45 10.82
CA GLN A 50 8.15 13.15 11.59
C GLN A 50 9.39 13.01 10.69
N LEU A 51 9.25 12.34 9.53
CA LEU A 51 10.34 12.20 8.56
C LEU A 51 10.72 13.52 7.89
N LEU A 52 9.74 14.38 7.54
CA LEU A 52 10.03 15.73 7.04
C LEU A 52 10.84 16.56 8.06
N ALA A 53 10.56 16.41 9.36
CA ALA A 53 11.32 17.07 10.43
C ALA A 53 12.74 16.48 10.64
N MET A 54 13.09 15.37 9.99
CA MET A 54 14.43 14.76 10.01
C MET A 54 15.32 15.19 8.83
N GLU A 55 14.87 16.12 7.96
CA GLU A 55 15.67 16.59 6.83
C GLU A 55 17.06 17.09 7.27
N GLY A 56 18.12 16.56 6.63
CA GLY A 56 19.51 16.88 6.93
C GLY A 56 20.16 16.03 8.02
N GLN A 57 19.44 15.08 8.64
CA GLN A 57 20.01 14.13 9.61
C GLN A 57 20.70 12.93 8.92
N GLY A 58 20.54 12.77 7.62
CA GLY A 58 21.15 11.70 6.82
C GLY A 58 20.34 10.40 6.75
N GLU A 59 20.56 9.66 5.67
CA GLU A 59 19.91 8.37 5.36
C GLU A 59 19.98 7.33 6.50
N LYS A 60 21.08 7.33 7.28
CA LYS A 60 21.27 6.40 8.39
C LYS A 60 20.36 6.73 9.58
N ALA A 61 20.19 8.01 9.91
CA ALA A 61 19.30 8.43 10.99
C ALA A 61 17.85 8.06 10.66
N ILE A 62 17.41 8.32 9.42
CA ILE A 62 16.08 7.91 8.93
C ILE A 62 15.90 6.39 9.02
N TYR A 63 16.88 5.61 8.55
CA TYR A 63 16.82 4.16 8.59
C TYR A 63 16.77 3.62 10.04
N GLU A 64 17.58 4.16 10.95
CA GLU A 64 17.60 3.77 12.36
C GLU A 64 16.32 4.16 13.10
N PHE A 65 15.77 5.34 12.83
CA PHE A 65 14.46 5.78 13.32
C PHE A 65 13.36 4.80 12.90
N LEU A 66 13.22 4.51 11.59
CA LEU A 66 12.22 3.56 11.10
C LEU A 66 12.40 2.14 11.68
N ARG A 67 13.65 1.69 11.88
CA ARG A 67 13.97 0.37 12.47
C ARG A 67 13.67 0.29 13.97
N THR A 68 13.68 1.42 14.67
CA THR A 68 13.43 1.49 16.13
C THR A 68 12.00 1.86 16.47
N LEU A 69 11.25 2.47 15.53
CA LEU A 69 9.85 2.84 15.67
C LEU A 69 8.99 1.66 16.16
N ARG A 70 8.12 1.95 17.15
CA ARG A 70 7.17 1.01 17.71
C ARG A 70 5.79 1.15 17.08
N GLY A 71 5.06 0.05 17.01
CA GLY A 71 3.67 0.04 16.59
C GLY A 71 2.75 0.66 17.65
N ALA A 72 1.45 0.71 17.34
CA ALA A 72 0.43 1.22 18.25
C ALA A 72 0.32 0.43 19.58
N ASP A 73 0.88 -0.79 19.63
CA ASP A 73 0.99 -1.64 20.81
C ASP A 73 2.18 -1.28 21.73
N GLY A 74 3.10 -0.42 21.29
CA GLY A 74 4.28 0.03 22.05
C GLY A 74 5.41 -1.01 22.16
N GLU A 75 5.10 -2.30 22.10
CA GLU A 75 6.04 -3.41 22.22
C GLU A 75 6.63 -3.84 20.87
N SER A 76 5.78 -4.05 19.85
CA SER A 76 6.21 -4.51 18.53
C SER A 76 6.90 -3.40 17.73
N ARG A 77 7.82 -3.77 16.83
CA ARG A 77 8.35 -2.84 15.83
C ARG A 77 7.26 -2.54 14.80
N ALA A 78 7.08 -1.26 14.46
CA ALA A 78 6.19 -0.84 13.37
C ALA A 78 6.60 -1.49 12.03
N TYR A 79 7.91 -1.61 11.81
CA TYR A 79 8.50 -2.27 10.63
C TYR A 79 9.41 -3.41 11.10
N PRO A 80 8.90 -4.66 11.19
CA PRO A 80 9.64 -5.76 11.81
C PRO A 80 10.80 -6.28 10.96
N ASP A 81 10.71 -6.16 9.63
CA ASP A 81 11.68 -6.69 8.67
C ASP A 81 12.10 -5.66 7.60
N ALA A 82 13.11 -6.03 6.80
CA ALA A 82 13.67 -5.19 5.74
C ALA A 82 12.67 -4.89 4.59
N LYS A 83 11.71 -5.78 4.35
CA LYS A 83 10.66 -5.60 3.32
C LYS A 83 9.60 -4.60 3.79
N ALA A 84 9.25 -4.60 5.07
CA ALA A 84 8.39 -3.60 5.68
C ALA A 84 9.05 -2.21 5.67
N LEU A 85 10.34 -2.13 6.00
CA LEU A 85 11.13 -0.90 5.89
C LEU A 85 11.18 -0.39 4.44
N LEU A 86 11.42 -1.27 3.47
CA LEU A 86 11.40 -0.92 2.05
C LEU A 86 10.02 -0.41 1.59
N ALA A 87 8.94 -1.08 2.03
CA ALA A 87 7.57 -0.69 1.66
C ALA A 87 7.19 0.70 2.19
N VAL A 88 7.53 1.02 3.44
CA VAL A 88 7.25 2.34 4.00
C VAL A 88 8.12 3.44 3.37
N THR A 89 9.42 3.20 3.15
CA THR A 89 10.27 4.20 2.47
C THR A 89 9.82 4.45 1.03
N LEU A 90 9.35 3.42 0.30
CA LEU A 90 8.73 3.60 -1.01
C LEU A 90 7.43 4.44 -0.93
N LYS A 91 6.56 4.20 0.06
CA LYS A 91 5.32 4.99 0.25
C LYS A 91 5.65 6.47 0.51
N VAL A 92 6.67 6.76 1.33
CA VAL A 92 7.17 8.12 1.57
C VAL A 92 7.75 8.76 0.30
N LEU A 93 8.52 8.02 -0.51
CA LEU A 93 9.07 8.53 -1.77
C LEU A 93 7.99 8.81 -2.83
N VAL A 94 6.87 8.09 -2.81
CA VAL A 94 5.70 8.41 -3.64
C VAL A 94 5.04 9.70 -3.16
N GLN A 95 4.78 9.85 -1.86
CA GLN A 95 4.21 11.08 -1.29
C GLN A 95 5.07 12.32 -1.60
N LEU A 96 6.39 12.22 -1.43
CA LEU A 96 7.34 13.29 -1.79
C LEU A 96 7.30 13.66 -3.28
N LYS A 97 7.02 12.70 -4.17
CA LYS A 97 6.86 12.96 -5.62
C LYS A 97 5.57 13.69 -5.93
N ASP A 98 4.47 13.26 -5.32
CA ASP A 98 3.16 13.90 -5.49
C ASP A 98 3.18 15.35 -4.99
N GLU A 99 3.98 15.63 -3.95
CA GLU A 99 4.26 16.99 -3.42
C GLU A 99 5.39 17.74 -4.18
N LYS A 100 6.01 17.13 -5.19
CA LYS A 100 7.10 17.68 -6.03
C LYS A 100 8.39 18.02 -5.27
N LEU A 101 8.64 17.32 -4.17
CA LEU A 101 9.79 17.48 -3.29
C LEU A 101 11.01 16.63 -3.71
N GLU A 102 11.04 16.12 -4.95
CA GLU A 102 12.09 15.23 -5.50
C GLU A 102 13.52 15.81 -5.46
N LYS A 103 13.64 17.15 -5.35
CA LYS A 103 14.91 17.89 -5.32
C LYS A 103 15.36 18.28 -3.91
N THR A 104 14.57 17.95 -2.89
CA THR A 104 14.88 18.20 -1.47
C THR A 104 15.97 17.27 -0.95
N LEU A 105 16.54 17.60 0.21
CA LEU A 105 17.51 16.74 0.86
C LEU A 105 16.81 15.51 1.45
N ILE A 106 15.61 15.68 2.02
CA ILE A 106 14.81 14.58 2.57
C ILE A 106 14.49 13.51 1.53
N TYR A 107 14.17 13.86 0.28
CA TYR A 107 13.96 12.88 -0.79
C TYR A 107 15.21 12.04 -1.07
N LYS A 108 16.39 12.65 -1.05
CA LYS A 108 17.67 11.94 -1.20
C LYS A 108 17.96 11.03 0.00
N GLU A 109 17.71 11.51 1.22
CA GLU A 109 17.99 10.76 2.45
C GLU A 109 17.04 9.57 2.64
N VAL A 110 15.74 9.73 2.34
CA VAL A 110 14.78 8.62 2.30
C VAL A 110 15.12 7.64 1.18
N SER A 111 15.60 8.11 0.02
CA SER A 111 16.10 7.23 -1.05
C SER A 111 17.32 6.40 -0.60
N GLY A 112 18.22 6.99 0.18
CA GLY A 112 19.34 6.29 0.82
C GLY A 112 18.86 5.25 1.83
N ALA A 113 17.93 5.61 2.73
CA ALA A 113 17.35 4.69 3.71
C ALA A 113 16.63 3.50 3.04
N ASN A 114 15.93 3.75 1.93
CA ASN A 114 15.33 2.73 1.06
C ASN A 114 16.41 1.79 0.47
N GLY A 115 17.54 2.35 0.02
CA GLY A 115 18.69 1.58 -0.47
C GLY A 115 19.34 0.70 0.61
N LEU A 116 19.41 1.17 1.86
CA LEU A 116 19.88 0.39 3.01
C LEU A 116 18.93 -0.79 3.30
N ALA A 117 17.61 -0.54 3.34
CA ALA A 117 16.60 -1.59 3.52
C ALA A 117 16.66 -2.65 2.39
N PHE A 118 16.76 -2.22 1.14
CA PHE A 118 16.92 -3.10 -0.02
C PHE A 118 18.19 -3.96 0.06
N SER A 119 19.31 -3.36 0.44
CA SER A 119 20.60 -4.07 0.58
C SER A 119 20.55 -5.15 1.65
N LEU A 120 19.86 -4.88 2.77
CA LEU A 120 19.65 -5.86 3.83
C LEU A 120 18.72 -7.01 3.39
N ASP A 121 17.63 -6.70 2.70
CA ASP A 121 16.70 -7.70 2.14
C ASP A 121 17.41 -8.65 1.15
N LEU A 122 18.23 -8.09 0.24
CA LEU A 122 19.07 -8.88 -0.67
C LEU A 122 20.10 -9.75 0.07
N PHE A 123 20.79 -9.19 1.07
CA PHE A 123 21.78 -9.93 1.85
C PHE A 123 21.16 -11.15 2.55
N VAL A 124 20.04 -10.94 3.25
CA VAL A 124 19.33 -12.03 3.96
C VAL A 124 18.85 -13.10 2.97
N LYS A 125 18.30 -12.70 1.82
CA LYS A 125 17.86 -13.66 0.77
C LYS A 125 19.02 -14.41 0.12
N GLY A 126 20.17 -13.77 -0.07
CA GLY A 126 21.40 -14.40 -0.56
C GLY A 126 21.91 -15.45 0.41
N PHE A 127 22.07 -15.07 1.68
CA PHE A 127 22.53 -15.95 2.75
C PHE A 127 21.59 -17.16 2.95
N LEU A 128 20.26 -16.94 2.96
CA LEU A 128 19.30 -18.04 3.05
C LEU A 128 19.39 -19.00 1.86
N ARG A 129 19.63 -18.50 0.64
CA ARG A 129 19.83 -19.36 -0.53
C ARG A 129 21.09 -20.21 -0.43
N GLU A 130 22.16 -19.67 0.17
CA GLU A 130 23.42 -20.40 0.36
C GLU A 130 23.28 -21.48 1.44
N VAL A 131 22.75 -21.13 2.60
CA VAL A 131 22.54 -22.06 3.73
C VAL A 131 21.53 -23.16 3.42
N PHE A 132 20.45 -22.83 2.71
CA PHE A 132 19.40 -23.78 2.33
C PHE A 132 19.52 -24.24 0.87
N LYS A 133 20.70 -24.13 0.24
CA LYS A 133 20.95 -24.80 -1.04
C LYS A 133 20.87 -26.32 -0.76
N PRO A 134 19.93 -27.07 -1.35
CA PRO A 134 19.93 -28.51 -1.19
C PRO A 134 21.26 -29.05 -1.73
N MET A 135 21.86 -30.02 -1.02
CA MET A 135 22.93 -30.81 -1.64
C MET A 135 22.35 -31.48 -2.88
N GLU A 136 23.12 -31.51 -3.96
CA GLU A 136 22.75 -32.24 -5.17
C GLU A 136 22.58 -33.73 -4.79
N ASP A 137 21.50 -34.39 -5.24
CA ASP A 137 21.11 -35.73 -4.76
C ASP A 137 22.27 -36.76 -4.79
N ASP A 138 23.09 -36.68 -5.84
CA ASP A 138 24.33 -37.43 -6.05
C ASP A 138 25.30 -37.44 -4.85
N ALA A 139 25.26 -36.41 -3.98
CA ALA A 139 26.15 -36.28 -2.84
C ALA A 139 25.90 -37.32 -1.74
N TRP A 140 24.67 -37.85 -1.63
CA TRP A 140 24.34 -38.93 -0.68
C TRP A 140 24.61 -40.32 -1.27
N GLU A 141 24.51 -40.50 -2.58
CA GLU A 141 24.75 -41.80 -3.24
C GLU A 141 26.24 -42.13 -3.42
N LYS A 142 27.12 -41.12 -3.42
CA LYS A 142 28.57 -41.25 -3.66
C LYS A 142 29.42 -41.06 -2.40
N SER A 143 28.80 -41.05 -1.23
CA SER A 143 29.48 -40.67 0.01
C SER A 143 30.13 -41.88 0.71
N GLU A 144 31.44 -42.03 0.55
CA GLU A 144 32.26 -43.08 1.20
C GLU A 144 32.61 -42.75 2.67
N TRP A 145 31.61 -42.44 3.51
CA TRP A 145 31.78 -42.27 4.98
C TRP A 145 31.23 -43.44 5.79
#